data_AF-A0A7C3LKU0-F1
#
_entry.id   AF-A0A7C3LKU0-F1
#
_cell.length_a   1.000
_cell.length_b   1.000
_cell.length_c   1.000
_cell.angle_alpha   90.00
_cell.angle_beta   90.00
_cell.angle_gamma   90.00
#
_symmetry.space_group_name_H-M   'P 1'
#
loop_
_entity.id
_entity.type
_entity.pdbx_description
1 polymer ?
#
loop_
_entity_poly.entity_id
_entity_poly.type
_entity_poly.pdbx_seq_one_letter_code
_entity_poly.pdbx_strand_id
1 'polypeptide(L)'
;MHQGVAAVCKLPPLRFHLQFKVAQCSAIRYDFLMLIYIALGIAFVVPLLFLFLVRKFDLFATGRYAVNVVTLIWGVIAYLLAVQVNSTAIELGWATRSQVIRVIAPIAEELLKSLILIYLVQRADFNYIVDGAIYGFGAGIGFAIIENYEYVMGHQEIALTIAVARVFSTNLVHATGSGLIGTVLAYRRGDRSWVGWLFLLFGYAFSMSFHMGFNTMVNAGGFLIVAIAFGAVGVGLIWYAIRRGLKTQKEWVGEKLTEADRATKSETKALTKIEDLPREILAPVEKQFGSDKAKLVQKMMLRQAEMGIKRKLLDSTPNEGKRREIELLIEDIKKDVKTMRDQIGPYCMMLVRQVYLEQDIKIWDAIGARIAQSSTGQVGGGLWDRTGERIKSSKAQEEQP
;
A
#
# COMPACT_ATOMS: atom_id res chain seq x y z
N MET A 1 80.62 15.69 -56.56
CA MET A 1 80.21 15.99 -55.17
C MET A 1 78.72 15.73 -55.04
N HIS A 2 78.33 14.84 -54.10
CA HIS A 2 77.03 14.63 -53.41
C HIS A 2 75.69 14.74 -54.19
N GLN A 3 74.94 13.65 -54.45
CA GLN A 3 74.00 12.85 -53.59
C GLN A 3 72.51 13.33 -53.61
N GLY A 4 71.54 12.38 -53.73
CA GLY A 4 70.11 12.51 -53.38
C GLY A 4 69.11 11.97 -54.43
N VAL A 5 68.80 10.65 -54.48
CA VAL A 5 67.66 9.90 -53.87
C VAL A 5 66.25 10.26 -54.38
N ALA A 6 65.57 9.25 -54.91
CA ALA A 6 64.22 9.23 -55.48
C ALA A 6 63.09 9.31 -54.43
N ALA A 7 61.92 9.82 -54.82
CA ALA A 7 60.66 9.62 -54.10
C ALA A 7 59.49 9.35 -55.07
N VAL A 8 59.01 8.11 -55.01
CA VAL A 8 57.77 7.59 -55.62
C VAL A 8 56.60 8.00 -54.73
N CYS A 9 55.59 8.69 -55.26
CA CYS A 9 54.32 8.91 -54.55
C CYS A 9 53.29 7.86 -55.00
N LYS A 10 53.11 6.83 -54.15
CA LYS A 10 52.07 5.79 -54.26
C LYS A 10 50.72 6.33 -53.76
N LEU A 11 49.65 6.00 -54.47
CA LEU A 11 48.25 6.09 -54.01
C LEU A 11 48.05 5.42 -52.63
N PRO A 12 47.20 5.94 -51.74
CA PRO A 12 46.89 5.29 -50.46
C PRO A 12 45.88 4.12 -50.65
N PRO A 13 45.87 3.12 -49.75
CA PRO A 13 45.10 1.89 -49.93
C PRO A 13 43.65 2.04 -49.43
N LEU A 14 42.66 1.74 -50.28
CA LEU A 14 41.22 1.69 -49.96
C LEU A 14 40.84 0.77 -48.76
N ARG A 15 41.73 -0.13 -48.33
CA ARG A 15 41.46 -1.11 -47.25
C ARG A 15 41.30 -0.48 -45.87
N PHE A 16 42.02 0.61 -45.56
CA PHE A 16 41.99 1.23 -44.23
C PHE A 16 40.67 1.97 -43.96
N HIS A 17 40.13 2.67 -44.96
CA HIS A 17 38.84 3.36 -44.86
C HIS A 17 37.65 2.40 -44.73
N LEU A 18 37.72 1.23 -45.38
CA LEU A 18 36.66 0.22 -45.28
C LEU A 18 36.64 -0.43 -43.89
N GLN A 19 37.82 -0.76 -43.33
CA GLN A 19 37.90 -1.31 -41.98
C GLN A 19 37.52 -0.29 -40.90
N PHE A 20 37.88 0.98 -41.05
CA PHE A 20 37.42 2.04 -40.14
C PHE A 20 35.90 2.24 -40.20
N LYS A 21 35.29 2.26 -41.40
CA LYS A 21 33.83 2.35 -41.54
C LYS A 21 33.12 1.12 -40.99
N VAL A 22 33.64 -0.08 -41.19
CA VAL A 22 33.06 -1.32 -40.64
C VAL A 22 33.23 -1.38 -39.12
N ALA A 23 34.40 -1.02 -38.59
CA ALA A 23 34.66 -0.94 -37.16
C ALA A 23 33.78 0.12 -36.49
N GLN A 24 33.66 1.31 -37.08
CA GLN A 24 32.81 2.40 -36.58
C GLN A 24 31.31 2.06 -36.69
N CYS A 25 30.87 1.42 -37.77
CA CYS A 25 29.50 0.91 -37.93
C CYS A 25 29.19 -0.22 -36.93
N SER A 26 30.17 -1.09 -36.66
CA SER A 26 30.03 -2.13 -35.63
C SER A 26 30.01 -1.53 -34.21
N ALA A 27 30.87 -0.56 -33.90
CA ALA A 27 30.92 0.12 -32.61
C ALA A 27 29.62 0.89 -32.33
N ILE A 28 29.14 1.69 -33.29
CA ILE A 28 27.85 2.39 -33.19
C ILE A 28 26.69 1.40 -32.98
N ARG A 29 26.73 0.24 -33.64
CA ARG A 29 25.73 -0.81 -33.45
C ARG A 29 25.81 -1.45 -32.06
N TYR A 30 27.01 -1.69 -31.53
CA TYR A 30 27.19 -2.20 -30.16
C TYR A 30 26.75 -1.18 -29.11
N ASP A 31 27.07 0.09 -29.29
CA ASP A 31 26.64 1.18 -28.40
C ASP A 31 25.11 1.31 -28.39
N PHE A 32 24.48 1.22 -29.57
CA PHE A 32 23.02 1.26 -29.71
C PHE A 32 22.33 0.07 -29.03
N LEU A 33 22.83 -1.16 -29.27
CA LEU A 33 22.29 -2.37 -28.63
C LEU A 33 22.50 -2.33 -27.12
N MET A 34 23.66 -1.87 -26.66
CA MET A 34 23.96 -1.72 -25.24
C MET A 34 22.95 -0.78 -24.54
N LEU A 35 22.62 0.36 -25.15
CA LEU A 35 21.63 1.29 -24.61
C LEU A 35 20.23 0.67 -24.49
N ILE A 36 19.82 -0.14 -25.47
CA ILE A 36 18.54 -0.87 -25.40
C ILE A 36 18.56 -1.87 -24.26
N TYR A 37 19.63 -2.67 -24.10
CA TYR A 37 19.71 -3.63 -22.99
C TYR A 37 19.73 -2.95 -21.63
N ILE A 38 20.40 -1.79 -21.49
CA ILE A 38 20.35 -0.99 -20.26
C ILE A 38 18.93 -0.49 -20.00
N ALA A 39 18.25 0.04 -21.02
CA ALA A 39 16.88 0.52 -20.91
C ALA A 39 15.91 -0.59 -20.49
N LEU A 40 16.02 -1.77 -21.10
CA LEU A 40 15.24 -2.96 -20.72
C LEU A 40 15.56 -3.43 -19.30
N GLY A 41 16.84 -3.39 -18.90
CA GLY A 41 17.27 -3.67 -17.54
C GLY A 41 16.62 -2.73 -16.52
N ILE A 42 16.59 -1.42 -16.82
CA ILE A 42 15.92 -0.40 -15.99
C ILE A 42 14.41 -0.67 -15.91
N ALA A 43 13.77 -0.91 -17.06
CA ALA A 43 12.35 -1.18 -17.19
C ALA A 43 11.89 -2.43 -16.42
N PHE A 44 12.79 -3.38 -16.19
CA PHE A 44 12.52 -4.61 -15.44
C PHE A 44 12.91 -4.50 -13.96
N VAL A 45 14.15 -4.10 -13.67
CA VAL A 45 14.72 -4.19 -12.32
C VAL A 45 14.14 -3.15 -11.38
N VAL A 46 14.00 -1.89 -11.82
CA VAL A 46 13.52 -0.81 -10.94
C VAL A 46 12.10 -1.03 -10.44
N PRO A 47 11.10 -1.42 -11.27
CA PRO A 47 9.77 -1.77 -10.76
C PRO A 47 9.79 -2.88 -9.70
N LEU A 48 10.64 -3.90 -9.87
CA LEU A 48 10.78 -4.98 -8.90
C LEU A 48 11.41 -4.49 -7.58
N LEU A 49 12.42 -3.62 -7.67
CA LEU A 49 13.01 -2.96 -6.51
C LEU A 49 11.98 -2.11 -5.77
N PHE A 50 11.13 -1.38 -6.48
CA PHE A 50 10.04 -0.61 -5.88
C PHE A 50 9.07 -1.52 -5.13
N LEU A 51 8.61 -2.62 -5.73
CA LEU A 51 7.74 -3.59 -5.08
C LEU A 51 8.40 -4.19 -3.82
N PHE A 52 9.69 -4.50 -3.90
CA PHE A 52 10.48 -4.99 -2.75
C PHE A 52 10.59 -3.95 -1.63
N LEU A 53 10.80 -2.67 -1.95
CA LEU A 53 10.87 -1.59 -0.97
C LEU A 53 9.52 -1.34 -0.30
N VAL A 54 8.43 -1.32 -1.07
CA VAL A 54 7.07 -1.17 -0.54
C VAL A 54 6.75 -2.28 0.45
N ARG A 55 7.21 -3.50 0.20
CA ARG A 55 7.05 -4.62 1.13
C ARG A 55 7.74 -4.38 2.48
N LYS A 56 8.87 -3.65 2.53
CA LYS A 56 9.50 -3.32 3.82
C LYS A 56 8.63 -2.45 4.72
N PHE A 57 7.61 -1.80 4.16
CA PHE A 57 6.60 -1.04 4.89
C PHE A 57 5.37 -1.88 5.27
N ASP A 58 5.37 -3.20 5.04
CA ASP A 58 4.37 -4.12 5.58
C ASP A 58 4.49 -4.22 7.11
N LEU A 59 3.71 -3.38 7.79
CA LEU A 59 3.73 -3.19 9.24
C LEU A 59 3.35 -4.45 10.03
N PHE A 60 2.59 -5.38 9.44
CA PHE A 60 2.15 -6.59 10.13
C PHE A 60 3.00 -7.81 9.77
N ALA A 61 3.95 -7.68 8.83
CA ALA A 61 4.71 -8.80 8.27
C ALA A 61 3.81 -9.96 7.80
N THR A 62 2.62 -9.63 7.30
CA THR A 62 1.55 -10.57 6.95
C THR A 62 1.61 -11.01 5.50
N GLY A 63 2.31 -10.26 4.66
CA GLY A 63 2.42 -10.53 3.23
C GLY A 63 3.13 -11.86 2.95
N ARG A 64 2.38 -12.85 2.47
CA ARG A 64 2.96 -14.11 1.98
C ARG A 64 3.72 -13.81 0.69
N TYR A 65 5.05 -13.96 0.70
CA TYR A 65 5.91 -13.69 -0.47
C TYR A 65 5.38 -14.35 -1.76
N ALA A 66 4.92 -15.59 -1.64
CA ALA A 66 4.34 -16.35 -2.75
C ALA A 66 3.13 -15.63 -3.38
N VAL A 67 2.27 -14.98 -2.58
CA VAL A 67 1.08 -14.31 -3.10
C VAL A 67 1.45 -13.05 -3.89
N ASN A 68 2.46 -12.29 -3.44
CA ASN A 68 2.97 -11.15 -4.21
C ASN A 68 3.56 -11.58 -5.56
N VAL A 69 4.24 -12.72 -5.60
CA VAL A 69 4.76 -13.27 -6.86
C VAL A 69 3.62 -13.69 -7.77
N VAL A 70 2.58 -14.34 -7.22
CA VAL A 70 1.38 -14.71 -7.98
C VAL A 70 0.66 -13.48 -8.53
N THR A 71 0.51 -12.39 -7.77
CA THR A 71 -0.13 -11.17 -8.27
C THR A 71 0.73 -10.48 -9.32
N LEU A 72 2.05 -10.51 -9.19
CA LEU A 72 2.96 -10.03 -10.23
C LEU A 72 2.81 -10.83 -11.53
N ILE A 73 2.79 -12.15 -11.46
CA ILE A 73 2.55 -13.01 -12.63
C ILE A 73 1.17 -12.73 -13.21
N TRP A 74 0.15 -12.53 -12.38
CA TRP A 74 -1.17 -12.14 -12.87
C TRP A 74 -1.15 -10.79 -13.59
N GLY A 75 -0.35 -9.83 -13.14
CA GLY A 75 -0.15 -8.55 -13.84
C GLY A 75 0.33 -8.74 -15.28
N VAL A 76 1.31 -9.64 -15.48
CA VAL A 76 1.79 -10.05 -16.80
C VAL A 76 0.67 -10.66 -17.64
N ILE A 77 -0.12 -11.57 -17.06
CA ILE A 77 -1.26 -12.20 -17.74
C ILE A 77 -2.33 -11.16 -18.10
N ALA A 78 -2.64 -10.24 -17.19
CA ALA A 78 -3.60 -9.17 -17.39
C ALA A 78 -3.18 -8.24 -18.55
N TYR A 79 -1.88 -7.99 -18.72
CA TYR A 79 -1.36 -7.28 -19.88
C TYR A 79 -1.67 -8.00 -21.19
N LEU A 80 -1.34 -9.29 -21.27
CA LEU A 80 -1.59 -10.09 -22.47
C LEU A 80 -3.08 -10.13 -22.82
N LEU A 81 -3.95 -10.26 -21.81
CA LEU A 81 -5.40 -10.20 -22.00
C LEU A 81 -5.86 -8.80 -22.46
N ALA A 82 -5.29 -7.73 -21.89
CA ALA A 82 -5.63 -6.36 -22.26
C ALA A 82 -5.26 -6.06 -23.72
N VAL A 83 -4.10 -6.52 -24.19
CA VAL A 83 -3.69 -6.40 -25.59
C VAL A 83 -4.73 -7.03 -26.52
N GLN A 84 -5.24 -8.22 -26.19
CA GLN A 84 -6.27 -8.87 -27.00
C GLN A 84 -7.58 -8.08 -27.00
N VAL A 85 -8.06 -7.65 -25.83
CA VAL A 85 -9.29 -6.85 -25.71
C VAL A 85 -9.17 -5.54 -26.50
N ASN A 86 -8.04 -4.85 -26.38
CA ASN A 86 -7.77 -3.58 -27.04
C ASN A 86 -7.69 -3.74 -28.55
N SER A 87 -6.97 -4.74 -29.05
CA SER A 87 -6.85 -5.01 -30.48
C SER A 87 -8.20 -5.37 -31.11
N THR A 88 -8.99 -6.24 -30.47
CA THR A 88 -10.32 -6.60 -30.95
C THR A 88 -11.26 -5.39 -31.01
N ALA A 89 -11.20 -4.47 -30.04
CA ALA A 89 -12.01 -3.26 -30.06
C ALA A 89 -11.69 -2.35 -31.27
N ILE A 90 -10.42 -2.33 -31.71
CA ILE A 90 -9.98 -1.58 -32.90
C ILE A 90 -10.43 -2.32 -34.18
N GLU A 91 -10.18 -3.63 -34.26
CA GLU A 91 -10.46 -4.45 -35.44
C GLU A 91 -11.97 -4.51 -35.77
N LEU A 92 -12.82 -4.56 -34.74
CA LEU A 92 -14.28 -4.53 -34.91
C LEU A 92 -14.84 -3.12 -35.18
N GLY A 93 -13.99 -2.10 -35.21
CA GLY A 93 -14.40 -0.71 -35.44
C GLY A 93 -15.20 -0.09 -34.30
N TRP A 94 -15.17 -0.67 -33.10
CA TRP A 94 -15.88 -0.14 -31.92
C TRP A 94 -15.27 1.17 -31.42
N ALA A 95 -13.96 1.33 -31.61
CA ALA A 95 -13.25 2.54 -31.21
C ALA A 95 -11.99 2.77 -32.07
N THR A 96 -11.62 4.04 -32.21
CA THR A 96 -10.34 4.41 -32.82
C THR A 96 -9.17 4.05 -31.90
N ARG A 97 -7.97 3.88 -32.47
CA ARG A 97 -6.73 3.64 -31.70
C ARG A 97 -6.51 4.69 -30.60
N SER A 98 -6.83 5.96 -30.89
CA SER A 98 -6.73 7.06 -29.90
C SER A 98 -7.70 6.90 -28.74
N GLN A 99 -8.96 6.55 -29.01
CA GLN A 99 -9.96 6.28 -27.97
C GLN A 99 -9.57 5.05 -27.13
N VAL A 100 -8.99 4.03 -27.75
CA VAL A 100 -8.52 2.85 -27.03
C VAL A 100 -7.42 3.21 -26.05
N ILE A 101 -6.35 3.86 -26.52
CA ILE A 101 -5.20 4.23 -25.67
C ILE A 101 -5.61 5.13 -24.49
N ARG A 102 -6.53 6.08 -24.72
CA ARG A 102 -6.89 7.11 -23.73
C ARG A 102 -7.99 6.69 -22.77
N VAL A 103 -8.90 5.78 -23.18
CA VAL A 103 -10.13 5.49 -22.44
C VAL A 103 -10.31 3.98 -22.22
N ILE A 104 -10.41 3.20 -23.29
CA ILE A 104 -10.82 1.80 -23.19
C ILE A 104 -9.74 0.95 -22.53
N ALA A 105 -8.48 1.14 -22.92
CA ALA A 105 -7.35 0.41 -22.38
C ALA A 105 -7.22 0.61 -20.86
N PRO A 106 -7.14 1.84 -20.30
CA PRO A 106 -7.14 2.05 -18.85
C PRO A 106 -8.26 1.34 -18.10
N ILE A 107 -9.49 1.34 -18.62
CA ILE A 107 -10.64 0.67 -17.99
C ILE A 107 -10.45 -0.86 -18.02
N ALA A 108 -10.19 -1.41 -19.21
CA ALA A 108 -10.02 -2.85 -19.39
C ALA A 108 -8.86 -3.38 -18.54
N GLU A 109 -7.74 -2.66 -18.52
CA GLU A 109 -6.56 -3.05 -17.79
C GLU A 109 -6.76 -3.07 -16.28
N GLU A 110 -7.37 -2.04 -15.68
CA GLU A 110 -7.63 -2.03 -14.23
C GLU A 110 -8.63 -3.12 -13.83
N LEU A 111 -9.62 -3.43 -14.68
CA LEU A 111 -10.54 -4.55 -14.48
C LEU A 111 -9.83 -5.91 -14.56
N LEU A 112 -8.98 -6.12 -15.57
CA LEU A 112 -8.25 -7.38 -15.76
C LEU A 112 -7.23 -7.62 -14.64
N LYS A 113 -6.50 -6.57 -14.23
CA LYS A 113 -5.59 -6.64 -13.07
C LYS A 113 -6.35 -6.98 -11.78
N SER A 114 -7.57 -6.44 -11.60
CA SER A 114 -8.30 -6.64 -10.36
C SER A 114 -8.88 -8.05 -10.16
N LEU A 115 -8.99 -8.86 -11.21
CA LEU A 115 -9.54 -10.22 -11.13
C LEU A 115 -8.84 -11.10 -10.08
N ILE A 116 -7.50 -11.06 -10.00
CA ILE A 116 -6.76 -11.78 -8.96
C ILE A 116 -7.02 -11.21 -7.58
N LEU A 117 -7.21 -9.90 -7.46
CA LEU A 117 -7.48 -9.24 -6.18
C LEU A 117 -8.87 -9.62 -5.66
N ILE A 118 -9.87 -9.68 -6.55
CA ILE A 118 -11.21 -10.16 -6.23
C ILE A 118 -11.15 -11.58 -5.68
N TYR A 119 -10.39 -12.47 -6.34
CA TYR A 119 -10.19 -13.84 -5.86
C TYR A 119 -9.49 -13.89 -4.49
N LEU A 120 -8.34 -13.22 -4.35
CA LEU A 120 -7.53 -13.27 -3.14
C LEU A 120 -8.25 -12.68 -1.93
N VAL A 121 -8.90 -11.54 -2.09
CA VAL A 121 -9.67 -10.88 -1.03
C VAL A 121 -10.80 -11.78 -0.55
N GLN A 122 -11.34 -12.67 -1.37
CA GLN A 122 -12.44 -13.54 -0.96
C GLN A 122 -12.02 -14.80 -0.17
N ARG A 123 -10.72 -15.05 0.00
CA ARG A 123 -10.21 -16.24 0.72
C ARG A 123 -10.34 -16.09 2.24
N ALA A 124 -10.65 -17.19 2.94
CA ALA A 124 -10.76 -17.19 4.40
C ALA A 124 -9.46 -16.77 5.12
N ASP A 125 -8.31 -17.00 4.50
CA ASP A 125 -6.99 -16.67 5.05
C ASP A 125 -6.49 -15.25 4.71
N PHE A 126 -7.23 -14.49 3.89
CA PHE A 126 -6.94 -13.07 3.66
C PHE A 126 -7.50 -12.24 4.83
N ASN A 127 -6.66 -11.37 5.39
CA ASN A 127 -6.96 -10.67 6.64
C ASN A 127 -6.91 -9.15 6.49
N TYR A 128 -5.88 -8.59 5.84
CA TYR A 128 -5.55 -7.18 6.01
C TYR A 128 -5.92 -6.28 4.82
N ILE A 129 -6.36 -5.05 5.12
CA ILE A 129 -6.61 -4.03 4.09
C ILE A 129 -5.31 -3.67 3.36
N VAL A 130 -4.21 -3.56 4.11
CA VAL A 130 -2.88 -3.27 3.56
C VAL A 130 -2.38 -4.38 2.64
N ASP A 131 -2.66 -5.65 2.95
CA ASP A 131 -2.34 -6.76 2.05
C ASP A 131 -3.04 -6.59 0.69
N GLY A 132 -4.27 -6.08 0.68
CA GLY A 132 -4.99 -5.74 -0.56
C GLY A 132 -4.23 -4.72 -1.40
N ALA A 133 -3.70 -3.67 -0.78
CA ALA A 133 -2.87 -2.67 -1.45
C ALA A 133 -1.57 -3.28 -2.01
N ILE A 134 -0.87 -4.09 -1.21
CA ILE A 134 0.40 -4.74 -1.58
C ILE A 134 0.19 -5.72 -2.74
N TYR A 135 -0.88 -6.51 -2.70
CA TYR A 135 -1.24 -7.43 -3.78
C TYR A 135 -1.62 -6.68 -5.06
N GLY A 136 -2.32 -5.55 -4.92
CA GLY A 136 -2.61 -4.62 -6.02
C GLY A 136 -1.34 -4.03 -6.63
N PHE A 137 -0.37 -3.62 -5.82
CA PHE A 137 0.94 -3.20 -6.31
C PHE A 137 1.64 -4.29 -7.11
N GLY A 138 1.60 -5.54 -6.64
CA GLY A 138 2.15 -6.67 -7.39
C GLY A 138 1.54 -6.79 -8.80
N ALA A 139 0.21 -6.77 -8.90
CA ALA A 139 -0.49 -6.82 -10.18
C ALA A 139 -0.17 -5.63 -11.10
N GLY A 140 -0.15 -4.42 -10.55
CA GLY A 140 0.20 -3.21 -11.31
C GLY A 140 1.65 -3.24 -11.83
N ILE A 141 2.60 -3.65 -10.98
CA ILE A 141 4.02 -3.74 -11.35
C ILE A 141 4.27 -4.84 -12.39
N GLY A 142 3.65 -6.01 -12.24
CA GLY A 142 3.75 -7.09 -13.23
C GLY A 142 3.25 -6.67 -14.61
N PHE A 143 2.14 -5.93 -14.65
CA PHE A 143 1.60 -5.37 -15.88
C PHE A 143 2.57 -4.35 -16.49
N ALA A 144 3.05 -3.40 -15.68
CA ALA A 144 3.91 -2.31 -16.13
C ALA A 144 5.26 -2.80 -16.70
N ILE A 145 5.81 -3.92 -16.19
CA ILE A 145 7.06 -4.51 -16.70
C ILE A 145 6.93 -4.86 -18.19
N ILE A 146 5.86 -5.53 -18.58
CA ILE A 146 5.68 -5.95 -19.99
C ILE A 146 5.32 -4.75 -20.86
N GLU A 147 4.49 -3.84 -20.36
CA GLU A 147 4.18 -2.62 -21.09
C GLU A 147 5.45 -1.78 -21.33
N ASN A 148 6.31 -1.62 -20.33
CA ASN A 148 7.59 -0.91 -20.51
C ASN A 148 8.48 -1.59 -21.54
N TYR A 149 8.51 -2.92 -21.55
CA TYR A 149 9.26 -3.67 -22.55
C TYR A 149 8.77 -3.34 -23.96
N GLU A 150 7.45 -3.37 -24.19
CA GLU A 150 6.87 -3.02 -25.49
C GLU A 150 7.19 -1.57 -25.89
N TYR A 151 7.06 -0.62 -24.96
CA TYR A 151 7.34 0.78 -25.24
C TYR A 151 8.81 1.05 -25.56
N VAL A 152 9.74 0.41 -24.84
CA VAL A 152 11.19 0.54 -25.12
C VAL A 152 11.52 -0.08 -26.48
N MET A 153 10.96 -1.25 -26.80
CA MET A 153 11.20 -1.91 -28.08
C MET A 153 10.55 -1.18 -29.26
N GLY A 154 9.44 -0.49 -29.04
CA GLY A 154 8.76 0.33 -30.05
C GLY A 154 9.42 1.67 -30.35
N HIS A 155 10.39 2.11 -29.53
CA HIS A 155 11.01 3.43 -29.61
C HIS A 155 12.50 3.36 -29.24
N GLN A 156 13.24 2.53 -29.99
CA GLN A 156 14.62 2.17 -29.66
C GLN A 156 15.57 3.38 -29.67
N GLU A 157 15.29 4.38 -30.50
CA GLU A 157 16.06 5.63 -30.63
C GLU A 157 16.07 6.49 -29.36
N ILE A 158 15.05 6.36 -28.52
CA ILE A 158 14.92 7.06 -27.24
C ILE A 158 14.68 6.09 -26.06
N ALA A 159 15.14 4.84 -26.22
CA ALA A 159 14.91 3.73 -25.29
C ALA A 159 15.22 4.10 -23.83
N LEU A 160 16.37 4.72 -23.57
CA LEU A 160 16.79 5.07 -22.21
C LEU A 160 15.88 6.13 -21.59
N THR A 161 15.53 7.17 -22.35
CA THR A 161 14.62 8.23 -21.90
C THR A 161 13.24 7.67 -21.60
N ILE A 162 12.72 6.79 -22.45
CA ILE A 162 11.43 6.12 -22.24
C ILE A 162 11.47 5.23 -21.00
N ALA A 163 12.52 4.41 -20.83
CA ALA A 163 12.65 3.53 -19.67
C ALA A 163 12.65 4.33 -18.37
N VAL A 164 13.46 5.38 -18.27
CA VAL A 164 13.52 6.25 -17.08
C VAL A 164 12.16 6.94 -16.86
N ALA A 165 11.58 7.52 -17.90
CA ALA A 165 10.31 8.21 -17.81
C ALA A 165 9.22 7.31 -17.24
N ARG A 166 9.04 6.13 -17.83
CA ARG A 166 7.95 5.21 -17.49
C ARG A 166 8.13 4.57 -16.12
N VAL A 167 9.38 4.30 -15.72
CA VAL A 167 9.68 3.74 -14.39
C VAL A 167 9.29 4.66 -13.25
N PHE A 168 9.42 5.98 -13.43
CA PHE A 168 9.03 6.98 -12.43
C PHE A 168 7.64 7.60 -12.67
N SER A 169 6.90 7.15 -13.68
CA SER A 169 5.55 7.63 -13.98
C SER A 169 4.56 6.47 -14.16
N THR A 170 4.51 5.84 -15.32
CA THR A 170 3.58 4.76 -15.67
C THR A 170 3.58 3.62 -14.65
N ASN A 171 4.74 3.19 -14.16
CA ASN A 171 4.82 2.17 -13.11
C ASN A 171 4.07 2.58 -11.85
N LEU A 172 4.24 3.84 -11.43
CA LEU A 172 3.58 4.37 -10.24
C LEU A 172 2.08 4.49 -10.48
N VAL A 173 1.65 4.85 -11.69
CA VAL A 173 0.23 4.93 -12.05
C VAL A 173 -0.43 3.55 -11.98
N HIS A 174 0.16 2.52 -12.59
CA HIS A 174 -0.36 1.15 -12.50
C HIS A 174 -0.35 0.62 -11.07
N ALA A 175 0.74 0.84 -10.33
CA ALA A 175 0.84 0.45 -8.94
C ALA A 175 -0.26 1.13 -8.11
N THR A 176 -0.44 2.45 -8.24
CA THR A 176 -1.47 3.22 -7.54
C THR A 176 -2.88 2.73 -7.89
N GLY A 177 -3.22 2.59 -9.17
CA GLY A 177 -4.56 2.16 -9.60
C GLY A 177 -4.93 0.80 -9.03
N SER A 178 -4.09 -0.21 -9.27
CA SER A 178 -4.34 -1.57 -8.78
C SER A 178 -4.24 -1.68 -7.25
N GLY A 179 -3.33 -0.92 -6.62
CA GLY A 179 -3.22 -0.83 -5.16
C GLY A 179 -4.46 -0.21 -4.50
N LEU A 180 -5.03 0.84 -5.09
CA LEU A 180 -6.27 1.46 -4.62
C LEU A 180 -7.44 0.48 -4.74
N ILE A 181 -7.58 -0.19 -5.88
CA ILE A 181 -8.61 -1.22 -6.09
C ILE A 181 -8.48 -2.34 -5.06
N GLY A 182 -7.27 -2.86 -4.83
CA GLY A 182 -7.02 -3.87 -3.81
C GLY A 182 -7.37 -3.41 -2.39
N THR A 183 -7.05 -2.16 -2.06
CA THR A 183 -7.40 -1.52 -0.77
C THR A 183 -8.91 -1.47 -0.57
N VAL A 184 -9.67 -0.97 -1.56
CA VAL A 184 -11.12 -0.81 -1.41
C VAL A 184 -11.86 -2.14 -1.46
N LEU A 185 -11.36 -3.14 -2.20
CA LEU A 185 -11.88 -4.51 -2.17
C LEU A 185 -11.74 -5.11 -0.77
N ALA A 186 -10.55 -4.98 -0.17
CA ALA A 186 -10.28 -5.49 1.16
C ALA A 186 -11.11 -4.77 2.24
N TYR A 187 -11.25 -3.44 2.14
CA TYR A 187 -12.14 -2.65 3.00
C TYR A 187 -13.59 -3.13 2.91
N ARG A 188 -14.13 -3.24 1.68
CA ARG A 188 -15.51 -3.68 1.42
C ARG A 188 -15.77 -5.07 1.98
N ARG A 189 -14.76 -5.94 2.08
CA ARG A 189 -14.96 -7.26 2.69
C ARG A 189 -15.34 -7.15 4.17
N GLY A 190 -14.69 -6.26 4.93
CA GLY A 190 -14.96 -6.05 6.36
C GLY A 190 -16.16 -5.14 6.63
N ASP A 191 -16.48 -4.23 5.70
CA ASP A 191 -17.65 -3.35 5.79
C ASP A 191 -18.65 -3.63 4.66
N ARG A 192 -19.75 -4.31 5.00
CA ARG A 192 -20.82 -4.62 4.05
C ARG A 192 -21.89 -3.53 3.89
N SER A 193 -21.77 -2.42 4.60
CA SER A 193 -22.73 -1.32 4.50
C SER A 193 -22.75 -0.69 3.10
N TRP A 194 -23.72 0.19 2.87
CA TRP A 194 -23.78 1.01 1.66
C TRP A 194 -22.52 1.88 1.49
N VAL A 195 -21.92 2.33 2.60
CA VAL A 195 -20.65 3.08 2.60
C VAL A 195 -19.51 2.23 2.04
N GLY A 196 -19.45 0.95 2.42
CA GLY A 196 -18.51 -0.02 1.84
C GLY A 196 -18.63 -0.14 0.32
N TRP A 197 -19.86 -0.20 -0.20
CA TRP A 197 -20.10 -0.24 -1.65
C TRP A 197 -19.69 1.05 -2.35
N LEU A 198 -19.95 2.22 -1.74
CA LEU A 198 -19.51 3.49 -2.30
C LEU A 198 -18.00 3.58 -2.42
N PHE A 199 -17.25 3.17 -1.39
CA PHE A 199 -15.79 3.14 -1.47
C PHE A 199 -15.28 2.20 -2.56
N LEU A 200 -15.94 1.05 -2.75
CA LEU A 200 -15.58 0.14 -3.83
C LEU A 200 -15.79 0.78 -5.21
N LEU A 201 -16.99 1.32 -5.46
CA LEU A 201 -17.33 1.93 -6.74
C LEU A 201 -16.45 3.16 -7.03
N PHE A 202 -16.27 4.03 -6.04
CA PHE A 202 -15.40 5.18 -6.14
C PHE A 202 -13.94 4.78 -6.36
N GLY A 203 -13.45 3.75 -5.67
CA GLY A 203 -12.08 3.26 -5.84
C GLY A 203 -11.81 2.77 -7.26
N TYR A 204 -12.73 2.02 -7.86
CA TYR A 204 -12.63 1.62 -9.27
C TYR A 204 -12.71 2.82 -10.21
N ALA A 205 -13.75 3.65 -10.08
CA ALA A 205 -13.97 4.81 -10.94
C ALA A 205 -12.79 5.78 -10.89
N PHE A 206 -12.26 6.04 -9.70
CA PHE A 206 -11.08 6.88 -9.49
C PHE A 206 -9.83 6.28 -10.12
N SER A 207 -9.56 4.99 -9.90
CA SER A 207 -8.36 4.34 -10.44
C SER A 207 -8.35 4.34 -11.98
N MET A 208 -9.50 4.04 -12.59
CA MET A 208 -9.66 4.11 -14.05
C MET A 208 -9.49 5.55 -14.55
N SER A 209 -10.17 6.52 -13.93
CA SER A 209 -10.10 7.93 -14.35
C SER A 209 -8.69 8.52 -14.17
N PHE A 210 -7.98 8.15 -13.10
CA PHE A 210 -6.61 8.55 -12.84
C PHE A 210 -5.67 8.02 -13.93
N HIS A 211 -5.84 6.74 -14.31
CA HIS A 211 -5.07 6.12 -15.39
C HIS A 211 -5.42 6.72 -16.77
N MET A 212 -6.70 6.94 -17.07
CA MET A 212 -7.14 7.64 -18.29
C MET A 212 -6.55 9.04 -18.39
N GLY A 213 -6.54 9.79 -17.29
CA GLY A 213 -5.94 11.12 -17.20
C GLY A 213 -4.44 11.10 -17.51
N PHE A 214 -3.72 10.12 -16.95
CA PHE A 214 -2.31 9.91 -17.25
C PHE A 214 -2.07 9.60 -18.74
N ASN A 215 -2.78 8.62 -19.29
CA ASN A 215 -2.62 8.22 -20.70
C ASN A 215 -2.97 9.35 -21.65
N THR A 216 -4.03 10.11 -21.36
CA THR A 216 -4.43 11.27 -22.16
C THR A 216 -3.34 12.35 -22.14
N MET A 217 -2.77 12.64 -20.96
CA MET A 217 -1.73 13.64 -20.80
C MET A 217 -0.43 13.24 -21.51
N VAL A 218 0.04 12.00 -21.34
CA VAL A 218 1.25 11.50 -22.02
C VAL A 218 1.03 11.43 -23.53
N ASN A 219 -0.13 10.96 -24.00
CA ASN A 219 -0.44 10.89 -25.42
C ASN A 219 -0.58 12.27 -26.09
N ALA A 220 -0.88 13.32 -25.33
CA ALA A 220 -0.90 14.70 -25.80
C ALA A 220 0.50 15.36 -25.86
N GLY A 221 1.56 14.61 -25.56
CA GLY A 221 2.93 15.14 -25.53
C GLY A 221 3.32 15.75 -24.18
N GLY A 222 2.69 15.29 -23.09
CA GLY A 222 3.01 15.75 -21.73
C GLY A 222 4.50 15.63 -21.41
N PHE A 223 5.05 16.68 -20.79
CA PHE A 223 6.47 16.71 -20.42
C PHE A 223 6.81 15.65 -19.37
N LEU A 224 8.03 15.11 -19.46
CA LEU A 224 8.58 14.11 -18.52
C LEU A 224 8.35 14.47 -17.05
N ILE A 225 8.61 15.73 -16.68
CA ILE A 225 8.46 16.22 -15.31
C ILE A 225 7.01 16.11 -14.84
N VAL A 226 6.04 16.40 -15.72
CA VAL A 226 4.61 16.31 -15.41
C VAL A 226 4.19 14.86 -15.24
N ALA A 227 4.69 13.94 -16.09
CA ALA A 227 4.44 12.50 -15.95
C ALA A 227 4.97 11.95 -14.61
N ILE A 228 6.18 12.33 -14.22
CA ILE A 228 6.78 11.93 -12.94
C ILE A 228 5.98 12.53 -11.76
N ALA A 229 5.62 13.81 -11.83
CA ALA A 229 4.80 14.45 -10.81
C ALA A 229 3.43 13.75 -10.65
N PHE A 230 2.81 13.35 -11.75
CA PHE A 230 1.56 12.58 -11.73
C PHE A 230 1.73 11.23 -11.02
N GLY A 231 2.80 10.50 -11.33
CA GLY A 231 3.15 9.25 -10.62
C GLY A 231 3.38 9.48 -9.12
N ALA A 232 4.09 10.54 -8.74
CA ALA A 232 4.34 10.90 -7.35
C ALA A 232 3.04 11.26 -6.58
N VAL A 233 2.11 11.97 -7.22
CA VAL A 233 0.76 12.19 -6.67
C VAL A 233 0.07 10.85 -6.43
N GLY A 234 0.18 9.91 -7.38
CA GLY A 234 -0.32 8.55 -7.22
C GLY A 234 0.23 7.85 -5.98
N VAL A 235 1.54 7.96 -5.71
CA VAL A 235 2.18 7.40 -4.51
C VAL A 235 1.63 8.04 -3.23
N GLY A 236 1.44 9.36 -3.21
CA GLY A 236 0.83 10.06 -2.08
C GLY A 236 -0.60 9.60 -1.80
N LEU A 237 -1.40 9.40 -2.85
CA LEU A 237 -2.79 8.94 -2.74
C LEU A 237 -2.88 7.52 -2.17
N ILE A 238 -2.09 6.58 -2.67
CA ILE A 238 -2.11 5.21 -2.15
C ILE A 238 -1.54 5.13 -0.73
N TRP A 239 -0.50 5.92 -0.41
CA TRP A 239 0.00 6.02 0.96
C TRP A 239 -1.08 6.52 1.92
N TYR A 240 -1.84 7.54 1.52
CA TYR A 240 -3.00 8.02 2.29
C TYR A 240 -4.06 6.93 2.45
N ALA A 241 -4.40 6.21 1.38
CA ALA A 241 -5.39 5.12 1.42
C ALA A 241 -4.94 3.97 2.34
N ILE A 242 -3.67 3.57 2.30
CA ILE A 242 -3.09 2.57 3.20
C ILE A 242 -3.17 3.04 4.66
N ARG A 243 -2.76 4.29 4.96
CA ARG A 243 -2.86 4.89 6.30
C ARG A 243 -4.29 4.89 6.83
N ARG A 244 -5.26 5.23 5.98
CA ARG A 244 -6.69 5.18 6.32
C ARG A 244 -7.16 3.74 6.57
N GLY A 245 -6.78 2.80 5.70
CA GLY A 245 -7.08 1.38 5.86
C GLY A 245 -6.54 0.83 7.19
N LEU A 246 -5.28 1.10 7.51
CA LEU A 246 -4.65 0.75 8.79
C LEU A 246 -5.43 1.27 9.99
N LYS A 247 -5.84 2.54 9.95
CA LYS A 247 -6.65 3.15 11.01
C LYS A 247 -7.97 2.38 11.20
N THR A 248 -8.69 2.09 10.12
CA THR A 248 -9.93 1.31 10.20
C THR A 248 -9.71 -0.10 10.73
N GLN A 249 -8.64 -0.78 10.33
CA GLN A 249 -8.34 -2.12 10.86
C GLN A 249 -8.08 -2.09 12.37
N LYS A 250 -7.38 -1.06 12.86
CA LYS A 250 -7.17 -0.85 14.29
C LYS A 250 -8.49 -0.66 15.04
N GLU A 251 -9.43 0.10 14.46
CA GLU A 251 -10.78 0.27 15.02
C GLU A 251 -11.52 -1.09 15.10
N TRP A 252 -11.49 -1.90 14.04
CA TRP A 252 -12.11 -3.24 14.03
C TRP A 252 -11.53 -4.21 15.06
N VAL A 253 -10.20 -4.23 15.21
CA VAL A 253 -9.51 -5.01 16.26
C VAL A 253 -10.00 -4.55 17.65
N GLY A 254 -10.12 -3.24 17.83
CA GLY A 254 -10.55 -2.61 19.07
C GLY A 254 -11.94 -3.06 19.52
N GLU A 255 -12.90 -2.98 18.60
CA GLU A 255 -14.28 -3.40 18.82
C GLU A 255 -14.36 -4.89 19.18
N LYS A 256 -13.78 -5.76 18.34
CA LYS A 256 -14.01 -7.21 18.40
C LYS A 256 -13.29 -7.94 19.53
N LEU A 257 -12.14 -7.43 19.97
CA LEU A 257 -11.44 -8.04 21.12
C LEU A 257 -12.09 -7.67 22.46
N THR A 258 -12.72 -6.49 22.55
CA THR A 258 -13.43 -6.05 23.76
C THR A 258 -14.71 -6.84 23.98
N GLU A 259 -15.43 -7.18 22.91
CA GLU A 259 -16.74 -7.85 22.99
C GLU A 259 -16.66 -9.31 23.47
N ALA A 260 -15.60 -10.05 23.13
CA ALA A 260 -15.69 -11.51 23.14
C ALA A 260 -14.59 -12.29 23.88
N ASP A 261 -13.47 -11.68 24.31
CA ASP A 261 -12.32 -12.46 24.86
C ASP A 261 -11.85 -12.11 26.27
N ARG A 262 -12.57 -11.27 27.02
CA ARG A 262 -12.05 -10.71 28.29
C ARG A 262 -10.66 -10.06 28.12
N ALA A 263 -10.28 -9.69 26.89
CA ALA A 263 -9.13 -8.83 26.68
C ALA A 263 -9.44 -7.55 27.43
N THR A 264 -8.54 -7.13 28.33
CA THR A 264 -8.77 -5.92 29.10
C THR A 264 -8.86 -4.75 28.12
N LYS A 265 -9.68 -3.72 28.43
CA LYS A 265 -9.76 -2.50 27.60
C LYS A 265 -8.37 -1.93 27.29
N SER A 266 -7.42 -2.14 28.20
CA SER A 266 -6.00 -1.81 28.08
C SER A 266 -5.24 -2.65 27.03
N GLU A 267 -5.46 -3.97 26.94
CA GLU A 267 -4.90 -4.85 25.89
C GLU A 267 -5.42 -4.43 24.50
N THR A 268 -6.72 -4.16 24.41
CA THR A 268 -7.37 -3.67 23.18
C THR A 268 -6.80 -2.33 22.70
N LYS A 269 -6.63 -1.36 23.61
CA LYS A 269 -6.16 -0.01 23.29
C LYS A 269 -4.68 0.02 22.90
N ALA A 270 -3.88 -0.93 23.37
CA ALA A 270 -2.52 -1.09 22.91
C ALA A 270 -2.48 -1.63 21.47
N LEU A 271 -3.36 -2.57 21.12
CA LEU A 271 -3.44 -3.11 19.76
C LEU A 271 -3.87 -2.05 18.73
N THR A 272 -4.57 -0.99 19.12
CA THR A 272 -4.87 0.13 18.21
C THR A 272 -3.64 1.02 17.91
N LYS A 273 -2.56 0.90 18.68
CA LYS A 273 -1.29 1.64 18.53
C LYS A 273 -0.12 0.78 18.02
N ILE A 274 -0.38 -0.34 17.34
CA ILE A 274 0.63 -1.31 16.85
C ILE A 274 1.85 -0.71 16.12
N GLU A 275 1.76 0.50 15.54
CA GLU A 275 2.88 1.15 14.84
C GLU A 275 3.99 1.66 15.78
N ASP A 276 3.63 2.15 16.98
CA ASP A 276 4.57 2.70 17.97
C ASP A 276 4.82 1.73 19.15
N LEU A 277 3.95 0.74 19.27
CA LEU A 277 3.89 -0.24 20.35
C LEU A 277 5.16 -1.09 20.57
N PRO A 278 5.89 -1.54 19.51
CA PRO A 278 7.01 -2.44 19.70
C PRO A 278 8.12 -1.82 20.54
N ARG A 279 8.36 -0.51 20.48
CA ARG A 279 9.42 0.09 21.32
C ARG A 279 8.96 0.37 22.73
N GLU A 280 7.80 0.99 22.92
CA GLU A 280 7.37 1.39 24.28
C GLU A 280 6.98 0.20 25.16
N ILE A 281 6.41 -0.85 24.58
CA ILE A 281 5.96 -2.03 25.34
C ILE A 281 7.04 -3.10 25.38
N LEU A 282 7.77 -3.31 24.29
CA LEU A 282 8.80 -4.34 24.30
C LEU A 282 10.07 -3.85 24.99
N ALA A 283 10.39 -2.55 25.07
CA ALA A 283 11.62 -2.12 25.75
C ALA A 283 11.64 -2.44 27.26
N PRO A 284 10.56 -2.21 28.04
CA PRO A 284 10.51 -2.65 29.43
C PRO A 284 10.57 -4.18 29.56
N VAL A 285 9.86 -4.89 28.68
CA VAL A 285 9.84 -6.37 28.66
C VAL A 285 11.21 -6.92 28.31
N GLU A 286 11.89 -6.36 27.30
CA GLU A 286 13.23 -6.75 26.87
C GLU A 286 14.25 -6.48 27.96
N LYS A 287 14.16 -5.32 28.62
CA LYS A 287 15.03 -4.95 29.74
C LYS A 287 14.89 -5.91 30.93
N GLN A 288 13.67 -6.35 31.24
CA GLN A 288 13.41 -7.16 32.44
C GLN A 288 13.44 -8.67 32.18
N PHE A 289 13.06 -9.12 30.99
CA PHE A 289 12.80 -10.52 30.65
C PHE A 289 13.59 -11.02 29.43
N GLY A 290 14.37 -10.16 28.78
CA GLY A 290 15.19 -10.48 27.63
C GLY A 290 14.47 -10.37 26.28
N SER A 291 15.26 -10.35 25.20
CA SER A 291 14.77 -10.14 23.83
C SER A 291 13.90 -11.28 23.31
N ASP A 292 14.11 -12.52 23.78
CA ASP A 292 13.31 -13.67 23.37
C ASP A 292 11.87 -13.59 23.89
N LYS A 293 11.68 -13.21 25.16
CA LYS A 293 10.35 -12.98 25.73
C LYS A 293 9.66 -11.77 25.10
N ALA A 294 10.41 -10.71 24.82
CA ALA A 294 9.89 -9.55 24.08
C ALA A 294 9.36 -9.93 22.68
N LYS A 295 10.12 -10.70 21.90
CA LYS A 295 9.68 -11.23 20.60
C LYS A 295 8.44 -12.10 20.72
N LEU A 296 8.37 -12.94 21.75
CA LEU A 296 7.23 -13.82 21.99
C LEU A 296 5.96 -13.03 22.35
N VAL A 297 6.08 -11.99 23.17
CA VAL A 297 5.01 -11.03 23.47
C VAL A 297 4.54 -10.35 22.19
N GLN A 298 5.47 -9.82 21.38
CA GLN A 298 5.14 -9.20 20.10
C GLN A 298 4.34 -10.14 19.19
N LYS A 299 4.79 -11.39 19.05
CA LYS A 299 4.13 -12.41 18.23
C LYS A 299 2.73 -12.73 18.75
N MET A 300 2.57 -12.87 20.07
CA MET A 300 1.27 -13.11 20.70
C MET A 300 0.30 -11.96 20.41
N MET A 301 0.75 -10.71 20.55
CA MET A 301 -0.07 -9.53 20.28
C MET A 301 -0.51 -9.44 18.81
N LEU A 302 0.39 -9.72 17.88
CA LEU A 302 0.07 -9.77 16.45
C LEU A 302 -0.98 -10.85 16.15
N ARG A 303 -0.87 -12.04 16.76
CA ARG A 303 -1.88 -13.10 16.65
C ARG A 303 -3.22 -12.71 17.27
N GLN A 304 -3.22 -12.00 18.40
CA GLN A 304 -4.46 -11.45 18.97
C GLN A 304 -5.13 -10.42 18.04
N ALA A 305 -4.36 -9.51 17.44
CA ALA A 305 -4.88 -8.57 16.45
C ALA A 305 -5.45 -9.31 15.22
N GLU A 306 -4.76 -10.34 14.73
CA GLU A 306 -5.24 -11.19 13.64
C GLU A 306 -6.60 -11.83 13.99
N MET A 307 -6.75 -12.35 15.20
CA MET A 307 -8.02 -12.90 15.67
C MET A 307 -9.14 -11.87 15.68
N GLY A 308 -8.88 -10.65 16.17
CA GLY A 308 -9.86 -9.55 16.16
C GLY A 308 -10.33 -9.21 14.75
N ILE A 309 -9.41 -9.15 13.79
CA ILE A 309 -9.72 -8.94 12.37
C ILE A 309 -10.55 -10.10 11.82
N LYS A 310 -10.16 -11.35 12.09
CA LYS A 310 -10.92 -12.51 11.61
C LYS A 310 -12.34 -12.55 12.15
N ARG A 311 -12.57 -12.14 13.41
CA ARG A 311 -13.92 -12.01 13.97
C ARG A 311 -14.74 -10.96 13.21
N LYS A 312 -14.16 -9.80 12.92
CA LYS A 312 -14.82 -8.79 12.08
C LYS A 312 -15.19 -9.37 10.71
N LEU A 313 -14.29 -10.13 10.10
CA LEU A 313 -14.52 -10.76 8.80
C LEU A 313 -15.56 -11.89 8.87
N LEU A 314 -15.64 -12.61 9.99
CA LEU A 314 -16.66 -13.64 10.23
C LEU A 314 -18.05 -13.02 10.22
N ASP A 315 -18.23 -11.90 10.94
CA ASP A 315 -19.49 -11.15 11.00
C ASP A 315 -19.93 -10.66 9.62
N SER A 316 -18.98 -10.32 8.75
CA SER A 316 -19.22 -9.79 7.41
C SER A 316 -19.23 -10.86 6.31
N THR A 317 -19.10 -12.15 6.65
CA THR A 317 -19.08 -13.26 5.69
C THR A 317 -20.47 -13.92 5.59
N PRO A 318 -21.14 -13.87 4.42
CA PRO A 318 -22.49 -14.45 4.23
C PRO A 318 -22.48 -15.95 3.91
N ASN A 319 -21.37 -16.50 3.40
CA ASN A 319 -21.30 -17.90 2.98
C ASN A 319 -20.94 -18.80 4.16
N GLU A 320 -21.82 -19.73 4.53
CA GLU A 320 -21.63 -20.65 5.67
C GLU A 320 -20.35 -21.50 5.58
N GLY A 321 -20.00 -22.00 4.39
CA GLY A 321 -18.75 -22.75 4.20
C GLY A 321 -17.52 -21.91 4.56
N LYS A 322 -17.46 -20.67 4.06
CA LYS A 322 -16.37 -19.73 4.39
C LYS A 322 -16.39 -19.29 5.85
N ARG A 323 -17.58 -19.14 6.47
CA ARG A 323 -17.69 -18.86 7.90
C ARG A 323 -17.00 -19.96 8.71
N ARG A 324 -17.29 -21.22 8.40
CA ARG A 324 -16.66 -22.38 9.06
C ARG A 324 -15.14 -22.41 8.88
N GLU A 325 -14.63 -22.07 7.69
CA GLU A 325 -13.18 -21.94 7.48
C GLU A 325 -12.56 -20.84 8.35
N ILE A 326 -13.22 -19.68 8.47
CA ILE A 326 -12.75 -18.58 9.31
C ILE A 326 -12.81 -18.96 10.79
N GLU A 327 -13.84 -19.66 11.24
CA GLU A 327 -13.97 -20.17 12.62
C GLU A 327 -12.83 -21.13 12.98
N LEU A 328 -12.50 -22.07 12.08
CA LEU A 328 -11.36 -22.98 12.28
C LEU A 328 -10.03 -22.21 12.41
N LEU A 329 -9.84 -21.16 11.61
CA LEU A 329 -8.66 -20.29 11.71
C LEU A 329 -8.65 -19.49 13.04
N ILE A 330 -9.80 -19.05 13.53
CA ILE A 330 -9.90 -18.38 14.84
C ILE A 330 -9.53 -19.34 15.97
N GLU A 331 -10.00 -20.60 15.92
CA GLU A 331 -9.64 -21.62 16.93
C GLU A 331 -8.15 -21.97 16.92
N ASP A 332 -7.54 -22.06 15.75
CA ASP A 332 -6.08 -22.23 15.62
C ASP A 332 -5.32 -21.07 16.25
N ILE A 333 -5.73 -19.83 15.96
CA ILE A 333 -5.11 -18.63 16.55
C ILE A 333 -5.30 -18.60 18.07
N LYS A 334 -6.46 -18.99 18.60
CA LYS A 334 -6.70 -19.06 20.04
C LYS A 334 -5.74 -20.04 20.71
N LYS A 335 -5.52 -21.21 20.12
CA LYS A 335 -4.58 -22.22 20.62
C LYS A 335 -3.15 -21.66 20.64
N ASP A 336 -2.74 -21.01 19.56
CA ASP A 336 -1.44 -20.34 19.44
C ASP A 336 -1.23 -19.26 20.51
N VAL A 337 -2.20 -18.38 20.69
CA VAL A 337 -2.15 -17.32 21.70
C VAL A 337 -2.05 -17.92 23.11
N LYS A 338 -2.79 -18.99 23.39
CA LYS A 338 -2.71 -19.70 24.67
C LYS A 338 -1.29 -20.27 24.90
N THR A 339 -0.76 -21.00 23.93
CA THR A 339 0.59 -21.57 24.02
C THR A 339 1.66 -20.49 24.22
N MET A 340 1.57 -19.36 23.50
CA MET A 340 2.51 -18.25 23.69
C MET A 340 2.37 -17.62 25.09
N ARG A 341 1.14 -17.44 25.58
CA ARG A 341 0.89 -16.91 26.93
C ARG A 341 1.49 -17.80 28.02
N ASP A 342 1.38 -19.12 27.86
CA ASP A 342 1.96 -20.10 28.77
C ASP A 342 3.50 -20.02 28.76
N GLN A 343 4.11 -19.90 27.57
CA GLN A 343 5.57 -19.74 27.41
C GLN A 343 6.11 -18.39 27.94
N ILE A 344 5.35 -17.29 27.81
CA ILE A 344 5.71 -15.98 28.35
C ILE A 344 5.74 -16.03 29.89
N GLY A 345 4.74 -16.70 30.47
CA GLY A 345 4.57 -16.87 31.91
C GLY A 345 3.89 -15.67 32.61
N PRO A 346 3.34 -15.90 33.83
CA PRO A 346 2.45 -14.95 34.49
C PRO A 346 3.12 -13.62 34.87
N TYR A 347 4.40 -13.63 35.27
CA TYR A 347 5.12 -12.41 35.68
C TYR A 347 5.38 -11.44 34.52
N CYS A 348 5.81 -11.98 33.37
CA CYS A 348 5.99 -11.16 32.18
C CYS A 348 4.63 -10.65 31.67
N MET A 349 3.59 -11.49 31.73
CA MET A 349 2.23 -11.07 31.38
C MET A 349 1.67 -9.99 32.33
N MET A 350 2.06 -9.99 33.60
CA MET A 350 1.69 -8.93 34.55
C MET A 350 2.31 -7.60 34.17
N LEU A 351 3.61 -7.57 33.83
CA LEU A 351 4.27 -6.36 33.33
C LEU A 351 3.59 -5.86 32.05
N VAL A 352 3.35 -6.76 31.10
CA VAL A 352 2.66 -6.43 29.85
C VAL A 352 1.30 -5.78 30.14
N ARG A 353 0.51 -6.32 31.08
CA ARG A 353 -0.76 -5.72 31.53
C ARG A 353 -0.60 -4.38 32.25
N GLN A 354 0.43 -4.23 33.08
CA GLN A 354 0.70 -2.98 33.80
C GLN A 354 1.08 -1.85 32.84
N VAL A 355 1.96 -2.13 31.88
CA VAL A 355 2.33 -1.17 30.82
C VAL A 355 1.09 -0.74 30.03
N TYR A 356 0.14 -1.65 29.80
CA TYR A 356 -1.14 -1.28 29.18
C TYR A 356 -2.03 -0.39 30.08
N LEU A 357 -2.06 -0.64 31.39
CA LEU A 357 -2.88 0.12 32.34
C LEU A 357 -2.32 1.54 32.59
N GLU A 358 -1.00 1.71 32.65
CA GLU A 358 -0.36 3.02 32.81
C GLU A 358 -0.62 3.97 31.62
N GLN A 359 -0.86 3.44 30.42
CA GLN A 359 -1.27 4.26 29.27
C GLN A 359 -2.70 4.81 29.40
N ASP A 360 -3.60 4.17 30.15
CA ASP A 360 -4.92 4.71 30.48
C ASP A 360 -4.83 5.83 31.52
N ILE A 361 -3.95 5.68 32.51
CA ILE A 361 -3.75 6.68 33.59
C ILE A 361 -3.28 8.01 33.00
N LYS A 362 -2.32 8.01 32.06
CA LYS A 362 -1.86 9.24 31.40
C LYS A 362 -2.95 9.99 30.62
N ILE A 363 -4.00 9.32 30.16
CA ILE A 363 -5.14 9.96 29.48
C ILE A 363 -6.10 10.57 30.51
N TRP A 364 -6.30 9.93 31.66
CA TRP A 364 -7.04 10.52 32.78
C TRP A 364 -6.28 11.69 33.41
N ASP A 365 -4.95 11.63 33.47
CA ASP A 365 -4.12 12.76 33.90
C ASP A 365 -4.14 13.89 32.87
N ALA A 366 -4.18 13.59 31.57
CA ALA A 366 -4.31 14.60 30.52
C ALA A 366 -5.73 15.21 30.45
N ILE A 367 -6.77 14.43 30.72
CA ILE A 367 -8.15 14.89 30.88
C ILE A 367 -8.29 15.69 32.18
N GLY A 368 -7.70 15.23 33.28
CA GLY A 368 -7.64 15.93 34.56
C GLY A 368 -6.87 17.23 34.45
N ALA A 369 -5.76 17.26 33.71
CA ALA A 369 -4.98 18.46 33.41
C ALA A 369 -5.71 19.40 32.46
N ARG A 370 -6.46 18.89 31.47
CA ARG A 370 -7.31 19.73 30.59
C ARG A 370 -8.54 20.25 31.32
N ILE A 371 -9.15 19.47 32.21
CA ILE A 371 -10.25 19.90 33.07
C ILE A 371 -9.73 20.95 34.04
N ALA A 372 -8.55 20.76 34.64
CA ALA A 372 -7.88 21.73 35.49
C ALA A 372 -7.49 23.01 34.73
N GLN A 373 -6.98 22.90 33.49
CA GLN A 373 -6.70 24.07 32.65
C GLN A 373 -7.97 24.80 32.19
N SER A 374 -9.06 24.07 31.93
CA SER A 374 -10.36 24.66 31.60
C SER A 374 -11.07 25.23 32.82
N SER A 375 -10.76 24.77 34.03
CA SER A 375 -11.29 25.30 35.29
C SER A 375 -10.45 26.45 35.85
N THR A 376 -9.20 26.62 35.42
CA THR A 376 -8.38 27.80 35.77
C THR A 376 -8.56 28.99 34.81
N GLY A 377 -9.59 28.96 33.96
CA GLY A 377 -9.82 29.94 32.89
C GLY A 377 -11.10 30.77 32.99
N GLN A 378 -11.77 30.86 34.15
CA GLN A 378 -12.78 31.90 34.41
C GLN A 378 -12.76 32.32 35.88
N VAL A 379 -12.14 33.46 36.15
CA VAL A 379 -12.40 34.24 37.36
C VAL A 379 -13.83 34.80 37.22
N GLY A 380 -14.75 34.25 38.00
CA GLY A 380 -16.08 34.80 38.26
C GLY A 380 -17.21 34.35 37.33
N GLY A 381 -18.16 33.57 37.87
CA GLY A 381 -19.50 33.46 37.31
C GLY A 381 -19.90 32.09 36.74
N GLY A 382 -19.54 30.99 37.40
CA GLY A 382 -19.95 29.65 36.99
C GLY A 382 -21.48 29.41 37.12
N LEU A 383 -21.99 28.42 36.39
CA LEU A 383 -23.41 28.00 36.39
C LEU A 383 -23.94 27.71 37.80
N TRP A 384 -23.07 27.23 38.69
CA TRP A 384 -23.38 26.95 40.10
C TRP A 384 -23.51 28.21 40.96
N ASP A 385 -22.74 29.26 40.67
CA ASP A 385 -22.87 30.57 41.34
C ASP A 385 -24.18 31.26 40.96
N ARG A 386 -24.57 31.20 39.67
CA ARG A 386 -25.87 31.74 39.21
C ARG A 386 -27.08 30.98 39.78
N THR A 387 -26.90 29.70 40.09
CA THR A 387 -27.93 28.88 40.73
C THR A 387 -28.03 29.21 42.23
N GLY A 388 -26.89 29.41 42.89
CA GLY A 388 -26.83 29.86 44.28
C GLY A 388 -27.40 31.28 44.49
N GLU A 389 -27.13 32.20 43.57
CA GLU A 389 -27.70 33.56 43.61
C GLU A 389 -29.21 33.58 43.34
N ARG A 390 -29.71 32.75 42.40
CA ARG A 390 -31.17 32.60 42.17
C ARG A 390 -31.91 32.02 43.37
N ILE A 391 -31.28 31.09 44.10
CA ILE A 391 -31.87 30.51 45.32
C ILE A 391 -31.87 31.55 46.45
N LYS A 392 -30.84 32.38 46.57
CA LYS A 392 -30.80 33.49 47.54
C LYS A 392 -31.79 34.60 47.21
N SER A 393 -31.96 34.97 45.94
CA SER A 393 -32.94 35.99 45.53
C SER A 393 -34.39 35.50 45.67
N SER A 394 -34.64 34.21 45.45
CA SER A 394 -35.95 33.59 45.67
C SER A 394 -36.36 33.57 47.14
N LYS A 395 -35.41 33.33 48.07
CA LYS A 395 -35.68 33.35 49.52
C LYS A 395 -35.88 34.77 50.07
N ALA A 396 -35.17 35.76 49.52
CA ALA A 396 -35.32 37.14 49.93
C ALA A 396 -36.66 37.78 49.50
N GLN A 397 -37.35 37.20 48.51
CA GLN A 397 -38.69 37.64 48.08
C GLN A 397 -39.84 36.98 48.85
N GLU A 398 -39.59 35.90 49.61
CA GLU A 398 -40.58 35.26 50.49
C GLU A 398 -40.58 35.83 51.93
N GLU A 399 -39.58 36.61 52.31
CA GLU A 399 -39.41 37.16 53.67
C GLU A 399 -39.54 38.70 53.75
N GLN A 400 -40.32 39.33 52.88
CA GLN A 400 -40.82 40.70 53.11
C GLN A 400 -42.35 40.71 53.17
N PRO A 401 -42.96 41.26 54.25
CA PRO A 401 -44.41 41.28 54.46
C PRO A 401 -45.17 42.19 53.49
#